data_AF-A0A9P6EL15-F1
#
_entry.id   AF-A0A9P6EL15-F1
#
_cell.length_a   1.000
_cell.length_b   1.000
_cell.length_c   1.000
_cell.angle_alpha   90.00
_cell.angle_beta   90.00
_cell.angle_gamma   90.00
#
_symmetry.space_group_name_H-M   'P 1'
#
loop_
_entity.id
_entity.type
_entity.pdbx_description
1 polymer ?
#
loop_
_entity_poly.entity_id
_entity_poly.type
_entity_poly.pdbx_seq_one_letter_code
_entity_poly.pdbx_strand_id
1 'polypeptide(L)'
;LKSAYRPSATPATQQFSRHVPLEKCNFHRFNLAGNPLSQAAYFEQSKTREVIKIANKSTWTNAILDSSGATSGRNVDENGSGFIGQGSTNVRFMYARFDDIEYAVTFPFDSSMSAGDVQDMLEAEFRLLALCNALQKEFNNMALSSDVNGAILGQLIPSPVTDEIPLPYVFFLATPLLPVGQLYGTLRKFTGNGEIGKADNDITKTVHAFAHFSLLYSDHEVLICDLQGLKDKHGVWCLFDPQVHTNRMPRLRVAYWDRGLVEIQRFEQQHEVDCLTNWVCNKLRLRSVTFDHEPDSRAESSPEKSPPRKAFDLRNLLNAASPAPET
;
A
#
# COMPACT_ATOMS: atom_id res chain seq x y z
N LEU A 1 0.17 0.31 -5.84
CA LEU A 1 0.36 1.02 -4.54
C LEU A 1 1.59 0.50 -3.80
N LYS A 2 2.15 1.25 -2.84
CA LYS A 2 3.27 0.84 -1.96
C LYS A 2 2.77 0.80 -0.50
N SER A 3 3.35 0.01 0.41
CA SER A 3 3.19 0.31 1.85
C SER A 3 4.15 1.44 2.14
N ALA A 4 3.79 2.44 2.92
CA ALA A 4 4.84 3.36 3.34
C ALA A 4 4.61 3.96 4.70
N TYR A 5 5.71 3.92 5.42
CA TYR A 5 6.12 4.86 6.43
C TYR A 5 5.64 6.29 6.17
N ARG A 6 5.11 6.91 7.24
CA ARG A 6 4.80 8.33 7.31
C ARG A 6 5.97 9.03 8.01
N PRO A 7 6.81 9.82 7.31
CA PRO A 7 7.74 10.71 7.99
C PRO A 7 6.94 11.59 8.95
N SER A 8 7.38 11.70 10.20
CA SER A 8 6.71 12.60 11.15
C SER A 8 6.74 14.03 10.58
N ALA A 9 5.67 14.80 10.78
CA ALA A 9 5.58 16.19 10.35
C ALA A 9 6.56 17.12 11.10
N THR A 10 7.32 16.57 12.06
CA THR A 10 8.31 17.28 12.85
C THR A 10 9.52 17.63 11.98
N PRO A 11 10.06 18.87 12.04
CA PRO A 11 11.20 19.28 11.24
C PRO A 11 12.40 18.35 11.44
N ALA A 12 13.04 18.00 10.32
CA ALA A 12 14.09 17.01 10.19
C ALA A 12 15.27 17.23 11.16
N THR A 13 15.38 16.38 12.17
CA THR A 13 16.67 15.97 12.75
C THR A 13 16.98 14.49 12.51
N GLN A 14 15.99 13.65 12.22
CA GLN A 14 16.23 12.26 11.82
C GLN A 14 16.67 12.18 10.35
N GLN A 15 17.98 12.21 10.12
CA GLN A 15 18.55 11.86 8.82
C GLN A 15 18.62 10.33 8.69
N PHE A 16 17.63 9.76 8.01
CA PHE A 16 17.72 8.39 7.52
C PHE A 16 18.96 8.26 6.60
N SER A 17 19.85 7.30 6.90
CA SER A 17 21.04 7.00 6.09
C SER A 17 20.84 5.73 5.26
N ARG A 18 21.22 5.80 3.97
CA ARG A 18 21.33 4.63 3.08
C ARG A 18 22.64 3.87 3.26
N HIS A 19 23.60 4.45 4.01
CA HIS A 19 24.92 3.88 4.26
C HIS A 19 24.94 3.22 5.65
N VAL A 20 24.15 2.15 5.78
CA VAL A 20 24.05 1.37 7.02
C VAL A 20 24.57 -0.05 6.80
N PRO A 21 25.17 -0.69 7.81
CA PRO A 21 25.51 -2.10 7.73
C PRO A 21 24.25 -2.95 7.46
N LEU A 22 24.33 -3.80 6.44
CA LEU A 22 23.24 -4.72 6.08
C LEU A 22 23.62 -6.17 6.36
N GLU A 23 22.69 -6.92 6.93
CA GLU A 23 22.79 -8.34 7.22
C GLU A 23 22.01 -9.16 6.18
N LYS A 24 22.59 -10.27 5.71
CA LYS A 24 21.93 -11.18 4.77
C LYS A 24 20.96 -12.08 5.52
N CYS A 25 19.68 -11.93 5.21
CA CYS A 25 18.58 -12.64 5.83
C CYS A 25 17.98 -13.59 4.78
N ASN A 26 17.91 -14.88 5.11
CA ASN A 26 17.26 -15.85 4.23
C ASN A 26 15.78 -15.87 4.53
N PHE A 27 14.95 -16.00 3.51
CA PHE A 27 13.50 -16.04 3.69
C PHE A 27 12.80 -16.91 2.65
N HIS A 28 11.58 -17.31 2.99
CA HIS A 28 10.60 -17.84 2.06
C HIS A 28 9.59 -16.75 1.73
N ARG A 29 9.33 -16.52 0.43
CA ARG A 29 8.30 -15.62 -0.05
C ARG A 29 6.92 -16.29 0.04
N PHE A 30 5.89 -15.53 0.38
CA PHE A 30 4.51 -15.93 0.19
C PHE A 30 3.96 -15.31 -1.09
N ASN A 31 3.26 -16.11 -1.88
CA ASN A 31 2.51 -15.66 -3.04
C ASN A 31 1.03 -15.71 -2.71
N LEU A 32 0.27 -14.69 -3.14
CA LEU A 32 -1.19 -14.75 -3.09
C LEU A 32 -1.67 -15.53 -4.32
N ALA A 33 -2.22 -16.71 -4.09
CA ALA A 33 -2.87 -17.52 -5.12
C ALA A 33 -4.39 -17.23 -5.14
N GLY A 34 -4.99 -17.32 -6.33
CA GLY A 34 -6.41 -17.00 -6.55
C GLY A 34 -6.66 -15.54 -6.91
N ASN A 35 -7.94 -15.18 -7.09
CA ASN A 35 -8.35 -13.81 -7.38
C ASN A 35 -8.32 -12.97 -6.09
N PRO A 36 -7.51 -11.89 -5.99
CA PRO A 36 -7.44 -11.04 -4.79
C PRO A 36 -8.78 -10.37 -4.41
N LEU A 37 -9.72 -10.29 -5.35
CA LEU A 37 -11.08 -9.78 -5.14
C LEU A 37 -12.02 -10.84 -4.53
N SER A 38 -11.61 -12.11 -4.53
CA SER A 38 -12.40 -13.23 -4.06
C SER A 38 -11.94 -13.68 -2.67
N GLN A 39 -12.89 -14.18 -1.88
CA GLN A 39 -12.62 -14.84 -0.59
C GLN A 39 -11.78 -16.12 -0.75
N ALA A 40 -11.74 -16.69 -1.95
CA ALA A 40 -10.94 -17.88 -2.25
C ALA A 40 -9.43 -17.61 -2.33
N ALA A 41 -8.97 -16.36 -2.19
CA ALA A 41 -7.55 -16.05 -2.20
C ALA A 41 -6.84 -16.60 -0.96
N TYR A 42 -5.75 -17.33 -1.17
CA TYR A 42 -4.94 -17.93 -0.10
C TYR A 42 -3.45 -17.71 -0.35
N PHE A 43 -2.67 -17.80 0.73
CA PHE A 43 -1.22 -17.66 0.66
C PHE A 43 -0.56 -19.00 0.43
N GLU A 44 0.34 -19.06 -0.55
CA GLU A 44 1.20 -20.21 -0.80
C GLU A 44 2.66 -19.82 -0.54
N GLN A 45 3.32 -20.57 0.34
CA GLN A 45 4.74 -20.37 0.61
C GLN A 45 5.60 -20.92 -0.54
N SER A 46 6.51 -20.09 -1.04
CA SER A 46 7.50 -20.48 -2.03
C SER A 46 8.47 -21.51 -1.48
N LYS A 47 8.74 -22.56 -2.27
CA LYS A 47 9.78 -23.55 -2.01
C LYS A 47 11.19 -22.98 -2.22
N THR A 48 11.31 -21.88 -2.96
CA THR A 48 12.57 -21.23 -3.24
C THR A 48 12.99 -20.37 -2.05
N ARG A 49 14.23 -20.55 -1.61
CA ARG A 49 14.88 -19.70 -0.61
C ARG A 49 15.44 -18.46 -1.29
N GLU A 50 15.10 -17.29 -0.76
CA GLU A 50 15.55 -15.99 -1.24
C GLU A 50 16.41 -15.29 -0.17
N VAL A 51 17.15 -14.24 -0.56
CA VAL A 51 18.03 -13.49 0.34
C VAL A 51 17.71 -12.00 0.27
N ILE A 52 17.27 -11.42 1.39
CA ILE A 52 17.08 -9.98 1.56
C ILE A 52 18.18 -9.44 2.48
N LYS A 53 18.69 -8.23 2.19
CA LYS A 53 19.69 -7.55 3.03
C LYS A 53 18.96 -6.54 3.91
N ILE A 54 18.89 -6.76 5.22
CA ILE A 54 18.16 -5.88 6.17
C ILE A 54 19.18 -5.12 7.03
N ALA A 55 18.89 -3.87 7.40
CA ALA A 55 19.71 -3.14 8.35
C ALA A 55 19.94 -3.93 9.65
N ASN A 56 21.19 -3.99 10.10
CA ASN A 56 21.64 -4.87 11.18
C ASN A 56 20.85 -4.61 12.49
N LYS A 57 20.54 -5.68 13.23
CA LYS A 57 19.82 -5.60 14.51
C LYS A 57 20.47 -4.67 15.54
N SER A 58 21.79 -4.71 15.67
CA SER A 58 22.52 -3.94 16.67
C SER A 58 22.39 -2.42 16.47
N THR A 59 22.03 -1.97 15.26
CA THR A 59 21.93 -0.55 14.94
C THR A 59 20.58 0.04 15.33
N TRP A 60 19.51 -0.77 15.45
CA TRP A 60 18.17 -0.27 15.74
C TRP A 60 17.67 -0.58 17.17
N THR A 61 18.13 -1.64 17.83
CA THR A 61 17.70 -1.94 19.22
C THR A 61 17.99 -0.79 20.19
N ASN A 62 19.07 -0.05 19.96
CA ASN A 62 19.41 1.14 20.75
C ASN A 62 18.46 2.31 20.50
N ALA A 63 18.07 2.57 19.24
CA ALA A 63 17.13 3.64 18.88
C ALA A 63 15.73 3.44 19.48
N ILE A 64 15.34 2.17 19.65
CA ILE A 64 14.03 1.79 20.19
C ILE A 64 13.89 2.12 21.67
N LEU A 65 14.93 1.82 22.46
CA LEU A 65 14.88 2.02 23.91
C LEU A 65 14.73 3.51 24.26
N ASP A 66 15.34 4.40 23.47
CA ASP A 66 15.28 5.84 23.71
C ASP A 66 13.94 6.47 23.31
N SER A 67 13.25 5.92 22.31
CA SER A 67 11.92 6.39 21.89
C SER A 67 10.80 6.13 22.92
N SER A 68 11.06 5.33 23.97
CA SER A 68 10.11 5.05 25.05
C SER A 68 10.03 6.14 26.12
N GLY A 69 10.83 7.21 26.00
CA GLY A 69 10.82 8.35 26.91
C GLY A 69 11.51 8.11 28.26
N ALA A 70 12.17 6.96 28.44
CA ALA A 70 12.80 6.57 29.71
C ALA A 70 14.23 7.11 29.91
N THR A 71 14.91 7.60 28.85
CA THR A 71 16.30 8.06 28.92
C THR A 71 16.48 9.40 28.21
N SER A 72 16.20 10.50 28.91
CA SER A 72 16.60 11.84 28.46
C SER A 72 18.13 11.95 28.55
N GLY A 73 18.84 11.82 27.42
CA GLY A 73 20.19 12.38 27.31
C GLY A 73 21.26 11.60 26.55
N ARG A 74 20.97 10.48 25.89
CA ARG A 74 21.92 9.92 24.90
C ARG A 74 21.46 10.25 23.49
N ASN A 75 22.20 11.15 22.84
CA ASN A 75 22.23 11.24 21.39
C ASN A 75 22.83 9.93 20.88
N VAL A 76 22.01 8.89 20.73
CA VAL A 76 22.39 7.77 19.87
C VAL A 76 22.52 8.36 18.48
N ASP A 77 23.67 8.17 17.84
CA ASP A 77 23.89 8.58 16.46
C ASP A 77 22.89 7.82 15.57
N GLU A 78 21.70 8.40 15.37
CA GLU A 78 20.62 7.85 14.54
C GLU A 78 21.05 7.66 13.08
N ASN A 79 22.16 8.32 12.68
CA ASN A 79 22.80 8.28 11.37
C ASN A 79 23.31 6.90 10.90
N GLY A 80 23.20 5.86 11.74
CA GLY A 80 23.59 4.49 11.38
C GLY A 80 22.53 3.42 11.59
N SER A 81 21.34 3.78 12.10
CA SER A 81 20.39 2.80 12.65
C SER A 81 19.71 1.91 11.60
N GLY A 82 19.55 2.43 10.37
CA GLY A 82 18.72 1.84 9.33
C GLY A 82 17.21 1.90 9.65
N PHE A 83 16.84 2.51 10.77
CA PHE A 83 15.47 2.84 11.11
C PHE A 83 14.99 3.92 10.15
N ILE A 84 13.88 3.64 9.47
CA ILE A 84 13.22 4.59 8.57
C ILE A 84 12.22 5.40 9.39
N GLY A 85 11.46 4.74 10.26
CA GLY A 85 10.66 5.38 11.29
C GLY A 85 9.49 4.53 11.81
N GLN A 86 8.48 5.17 12.38
CA GLN A 86 7.34 4.53 13.05
C GLN A 86 5.98 5.07 12.55
N GLY A 87 5.03 4.16 12.37
CA GLY A 87 3.63 4.43 12.06
C GLY A 87 2.75 4.54 13.31
N SER A 88 1.49 4.97 13.12
CA SER A 88 0.54 5.22 14.22
C SER A 88 0.09 3.99 14.99
N THR A 89 0.29 2.78 14.44
CA THR A 89 -0.15 1.50 15.03
C THR A 89 0.98 0.69 15.63
N ASN A 90 1.99 1.37 16.21
CA ASN A 90 3.21 0.75 16.73
C ASN A 90 3.96 -0.08 15.67
N VAL A 91 3.73 0.21 14.40
CA VAL A 91 4.42 -0.41 13.28
C VAL A 91 5.73 0.33 13.04
N ARG A 92 6.81 -0.41 12.81
CA ARG A 92 8.14 0.16 12.53
C ARG A 92 8.62 -0.21 11.14
N PHE A 93 9.46 0.67 10.60
CA PHE A 93 10.00 0.57 9.26
C PHE A 93 11.51 0.51 9.31
N MET A 94 12.09 -0.54 8.72
CA MET A 94 13.52 -0.77 8.65
C MET A 94 13.98 -0.82 7.20
N TYR A 95 15.16 -0.29 6.94
CA TYR A 95 15.75 -0.29 5.61
C TYR A 95 16.22 -1.67 5.20
N ALA A 96 15.93 -2.03 3.95
CA ALA A 96 16.42 -3.25 3.35
C ALA A 96 16.75 -3.06 1.85
N ARG A 97 17.47 -4.04 1.29
CA ARG A 97 17.70 -4.19 -0.14
C ARG A 97 17.43 -5.63 -0.58
N PHE A 98 16.72 -5.78 -1.68
CA PHE A 98 16.49 -7.07 -2.34
C PHE A 98 16.62 -6.84 -3.85
N ASP A 99 17.46 -7.62 -4.53
CA ASP A 99 17.77 -7.47 -5.96
C ASP A 99 18.04 -6.02 -6.40
N ASP A 100 18.91 -5.33 -5.64
CA ASP A 100 19.30 -3.92 -5.85
C ASP A 100 18.16 -2.89 -5.77
N ILE A 101 16.97 -3.32 -5.37
CA ILE A 101 15.84 -2.44 -5.05
C ILE A 101 15.86 -2.14 -3.55
N GLU A 102 15.66 -0.88 -3.19
CA GLU A 102 15.52 -0.43 -1.80
C GLU A 102 14.12 -0.73 -1.28
N TYR A 103 14.02 -1.21 -0.04
CA TYR A 103 12.76 -1.57 0.61
C TYR A 103 12.62 -0.91 1.98
N ALA A 104 11.36 -0.66 2.36
CA ALA A 104 10.95 -0.50 3.74
C ALA A 104 10.34 -1.81 4.22
N VAL A 105 10.97 -2.43 5.22
CA VAL A 105 10.49 -3.63 5.91
C VAL A 105 9.66 -3.20 7.11
N THR A 106 8.42 -3.67 7.15
CA THR A 106 7.40 -3.28 8.11
C THR A 106 7.13 -4.44 9.07
N PHE A 107 7.10 -4.15 10.38
CA PHE A 107 6.69 -5.10 11.43
C PHE A 107 6.03 -4.38 12.61
N PRO A 108 5.06 -5.01 13.29
CA PRO A 108 4.53 -4.49 14.55
C PRO A 108 5.59 -4.52 15.65
N PHE A 109 5.54 -3.57 16.59
CA PHE A 109 6.43 -3.48 17.73
C PHE A 109 5.71 -3.69 19.08
N ASP A 110 4.62 -4.43 19.09
CA ASP A 110 3.93 -4.78 20.33
C ASP A 110 4.42 -6.13 20.84
N SER A 111 5.27 -6.12 21.87
CA SER A 111 5.82 -7.33 22.47
C SER A 111 4.76 -8.27 23.08
N SER A 112 3.52 -7.81 23.25
CA SER A 112 2.41 -8.66 23.69
C SER A 112 1.77 -9.48 22.56
N MET A 113 2.04 -9.15 21.30
CA MET A 113 1.51 -9.90 20.15
C MET A 113 2.19 -11.26 20.01
N SER A 114 1.39 -12.31 19.84
CA SER A 114 1.91 -13.62 19.48
C SER A 114 2.42 -13.62 18.03
N ALA A 115 3.26 -14.60 17.66
CA ALA A 115 3.71 -14.75 16.28
C ALA A 115 2.54 -14.95 15.29
N GLY A 116 1.46 -15.61 15.74
CA GLY A 116 0.24 -15.77 14.96
C GLY A 116 -0.48 -14.45 14.74
N ASP A 117 -0.63 -13.62 15.77
CA ASP A 117 -1.25 -12.29 15.64
C ASP A 117 -0.47 -11.38 14.69
N VAL A 118 0.87 -11.44 14.75
CA VAL A 118 1.73 -10.68 13.83
C VAL A 118 1.58 -11.18 12.39
N GLN A 119 1.53 -12.50 12.19
CA GLN A 119 1.29 -13.08 10.88
C GLN A 119 -0.07 -12.64 10.33
N ASP A 120 -1.15 -12.79 11.10
CA ASP A 120 -2.49 -12.40 10.70
C ASP A 120 -2.56 -10.92 10.31
N MET A 121 -1.96 -10.02 11.11
CA MET A 121 -1.87 -8.59 10.82
C MET A 121 -1.14 -8.32 9.50
N LEU A 122 0.05 -8.90 9.30
CA LEU A 122 0.85 -8.69 8.10
C LEU A 122 0.19 -9.29 6.85
N GLU A 123 -0.49 -10.42 7.00
CA GLU A 123 -1.31 -11.01 5.94
C GLU A 123 -2.48 -10.11 5.55
N ALA A 124 -3.16 -9.50 6.52
CA ALA A 124 -4.23 -8.55 6.26
C ALA A 124 -3.74 -7.31 5.50
N GLU A 125 -2.62 -6.73 5.93
CA GLU A 125 -1.96 -5.61 5.24
C GLU A 125 -1.53 -5.99 3.81
N PHE A 126 -0.94 -7.17 3.62
CA PHE A 126 -0.56 -7.63 2.29
C PHE A 126 -1.77 -7.87 1.38
N ARG A 127 -2.84 -8.50 1.91
CA ARG A 127 -4.11 -8.69 1.17
C ARG A 127 -4.69 -7.35 0.73
N LEU A 128 -4.68 -6.35 1.61
CA LEU A 128 -5.11 -4.99 1.29
C LEU A 128 -4.29 -4.38 0.14
N LEU A 129 -2.97 -4.48 0.19
CA LEU A 129 -2.11 -3.99 -0.90
C LEU A 129 -2.34 -4.75 -2.21
N ALA A 130 -2.55 -6.06 -2.15
CA ALA A 130 -2.83 -6.89 -3.32
C ALA A 130 -4.20 -6.55 -3.94
N LEU A 131 -5.23 -6.38 -3.12
CA LEU A 131 -6.57 -5.94 -3.51
C LEU A 131 -6.51 -4.57 -4.19
N CYS A 132 -5.86 -3.61 -3.53
CA CYS A 132 -5.61 -2.28 -4.06
C CYS A 132 -4.89 -2.32 -5.41
N ASN A 133 -3.90 -3.20 -5.55
CA ASN A 133 -3.17 -3.35 -6.81
C ASN A 133 -4.05 -3.95 -7.92
N ALA A 134 -4.86 -4.96 -7.61
CA ALA A 134 -5.78 -5.56 -8.56
C ALA A 134 -6.80 -4.52 -9.07
N LEU A 135 -7.43 -3.78 -8.16
CA LEU A 135 -8.35 -2.69 -8.51
C LEU A 135 -7.65 -1.58 -9.28
N GLN A 136 -6.42 -1.23 -8.90
CA GLN A 136 -5.61 -0.24 -9.63
C GLN A 136 -5.37 -0.70 -11.06
N LYS A 137 -5.03 -1.97 -11.31
CA LYS A 137 -4.85 -2.51 -12.66
C LYS A 137 -6.12 -2.40 -13.47
N GLU A 138 -7.28 -2.72 -12.91
CA GLU A 138 -8.56 -2.61 -13.63
C GLU A 138 -8.95 -1.15 -13.91
N PHE A 139 -8.78 -0.26 -12.93
CA PHE A 139 -8.95 1.18 -13.14
C PHE A 139 -8.03 1.69 -14.25
N ASN A 140 -6.79 1.24 -14.25
CA ASN A 140 -5.77 1.56 -15.24
C ASN A 140 -6.04 0.94 -16.61
N ASN A 141 -6.65 -0.23 -16.69
CA ASN A 141 -7.09 -0.83 -17.95
C ASN A 141 -8.22 0.02 -18.57
N MET A 142 -9.13 0.53 -17.74
CA MET A 142 -10.13 1.50 -18.17
C MET A 142 -9.52 2.87 -18.51
N ALA A 143 -8.43 3.26 -17.83
CA ALA A 143 -7.76 4.56 -17.96
C ALA A 143 -6.51 4.56 -18.88
N LEU A 144 -6.16 3.43 -19.50
CA LEU A 144 -4.97 3.21 -20.34
C LEU A 144 -3.62 3.67 -19.75
N SER A 145 -3.24 3.25 -18.53
CA SER A 145 -1.86 3.49 -18.05
C SER A 145 -1.28 2.44 -17.09
N SER A 146 0.06 2.41 -17.00
CA SER A 146 0.98 1.39 -16.47
C SER A 146 0.73 0.74 -15.09
N ASP A 147 1.31 -0.46 -14.96
CA ASP A 147 1.29 -1.43 -13.86
C ASP A 147 2.03 -0.96 -12.58
N VAL A 148 1.56 -1.35 -11.39
CA VAL A 148 2.31 -1.21 -10.12
C VAL A 148 2.66 -2.60 -9.58
N ASN A 149 3.96 -2.87 -9.37
CA ASN A 149 4.50 -4.15 -8.90
C ASN A 149 5.53 -3.91 -7.77
N GLY A 150 5.70 -4.88 -6.86
CA GLY A 150 6.90 -4.98 -6.02
C GLY A 150 6.76 -5.23 -4.51
N ALA A 151 5.55 -5.42 -3.95
CA ALA A 151 5.41 -5.80 -2.54
C ALA A 151 5.79 -7.27 -2.29
N ILE A 152 6.34 -7.58 -1.11
CA ILE A 152 6.83 -8.91 -0.72
C ILE A 152 6.33 -9.24 0.69
N LEU A 153 5.59 -10.33 0.85
CA LEU A 153 5.35 -10.97 2.15
C LEU A 153 6.37 -12.10 2.31
N GLY A 154 7.10 -12.13 3.44
CA GLY A 154 8.16 -13.10 3.65
C GLY A 154 8.21 -13.66 5.07
N GLN A 155 8.75 -14.88 5.20
CA GLN A 155 9.11 -15.51 6.47
C GLN A 155 10.61 -15.78 6.52
N LEU A 156 11.29 -15.14 7.46
CA LEU A 156 12.70 -15.34 7.78
C LEU A 156 12.98 -16.78 8.19
N ILE A 157 14.09 -17.32 7.72
CA ILE A 157 14.66 -18.59 8.14
C ILE A 157 15.71 -18.28 9.21
N PRO A 158 15.55 -18.76 10.46
CA PRO A 158 16.56 -18.60 11.50
C PRO A 158 17.92 -19.10 11.05
N SER A 159 18.99 -18.42 11.49
CA SER A 159 20.36 -18.85 11.21
C SER A 159 20.61 -20.22 11.84
N PRO A 160 21.08 -21.24 11.10
CA PRO A 160 21.36 -22.55 11.69
C PRO A 160 22.56 -22.54 12.66
N VAL A 161 23.36 -21.46 12.64
CA VAL A 161 24.56 -21.32 13.47
C VAL A 161 24.26 -20.59 14.78
N THR A 162 23.44 -19.54 14.71
CA THR A 162 23.20 -18.64 15.86
C THR A 162 21.79 -18.75 16.43
N ASP A 163 20.85 -19.36 15.69
CA ASP A 163 19.41 -19.34 15.95
C ASP A 163 18.82 -17.92 16.07
N GLU A 164 19.59 -16.91 15.67
CA GLU A 164 19.18 -15.52 15.74
C GLU A 164 18.31 -15.13 14.55
N ILE A 165 17.32 -14.29 14.84
CA ILE A 165 16.51 -13.59 13.84
C ILE A 165 16.76 -12.07 13.90
N PRO A 166 17.01 -11.43 12.74
CA PRO A 166 17.37 -10.02 12.64
C PRO A 166 16.19 -9.07 12.90
N LEU A 167 14.96 -9.57 12.82
CA LEU A 167 13.73 -8.86 13.17
C LEU A 167 13.12 -9.44 14.46
N PRO A 168 12.24 -8.69 15.16
CA PRO A 168 11.53 -9.22 16.33
C PRO A 168 10.67 -10.45 16.04
N TYR A 169 10.19 -10.58 14.79
CA TYR A 169 9.32 -11.67 14.34
C TYR A 169 9.87 -12.30 13.06
N VAL A 170 9.49 -13.56 12.81
CA VAL A 170 9.90 -14.27 11.59
C VAL A 170 9.16 -13.78 10.35
N PHE A 171 7.95 -13.24 10.46
CA PHE A 171 7.19 -12.70 9.32
C PHE A 171 7.44 -11.21 9.12
N PHE A 172 7.48 -10.77 7.86
CA PHE A 172 7.65 -9.36 7.51
C PHE A 172 6.94 -9.01 6.18
N LEU A 173 6.59 -7.73 6.04
CA LEU A 173 6.12 -7.13 4.79
C LEU A 173 7.16 -6.14 4.28
N ALA A 174 7.68 -6.34 3.08
CA ALA A 174 8.58 -5.40 2.43
C ALA A 174 7.90 -4.76 1.23
N THR A 175 8.02 -3.44 1.11
CA THR A 175 7.55 -2.72 -0.08
C THR A 175 8.60 -1.77 -0.63
N PRO A 176 8.60 -1.48 -1.94
CA PRO A 176 9.64 -0.65 -2.52
C PRO A 176 9.70 0.69 -1.80
N LEU A 177 10.89 1.02 -1.29
CA LEU A 177 11.12 2.25 -0.55
C LEU A 177 10.68 3.42 -1.42
N LEU A 178 9.85 4.29 -0.84
CA LEU A 178 9.52 5.51 -1.53
C LEU A 178 10.79 6.35 -1.67
N PRO A 179 10.94 7.04 -2.81
CA PRO A 179 12.04 7.97 -2.94
C PRO A 179 11.97 9.02 -1.82
N VAL A 180 12.93 8.98 -0.89
CA VAL A 180 13.02 9.92 0.26
C VAL A 180 14.21 10.86 0.06
N GLY A 181 13.96 12.18 0.19
CA GLY A 181 14.92 13.27 -0.05
C GLY A 181 14.26 14.61 -0.43
N GLN A 182 15.03 15.70 -0.39
CA GLN A 182 14.55 17.07 -0.73
C GLN A 182 14.08 17.24 -2.19
N LEU A 183 14.46 16.29 -3.07
CA LEU A 183 14.10 16.30 -4.49
C LEU A 183 12.68 15.78 -4.78
N TYR A 184 11.95 15.33 -3.75
CA TYR A 184 10.64 14.71 -3.92
C TYR A 184 9.51 15.62 -3.47
N GLY A 185 8.31 15.37 -4.01
CA GLY A 185 7.12 16.16 -3.67
C GLY A 185 6.75 16.03 -2.19
N THR A 186 5.98 16.99 -1.68
CA THR A 186 5.44 16.92 -0.33
C THR A 186 4.48 15.74 -0.20
N LEU A 187 4.57 15.05 0.94
CA LEU A 187 3.57 14.05 1.31
C LEU A 187 2.19 14.70 1.33
N ARG A 188 1.25 14.13 0.59
CA ARG A 188 -0.13 14.60 0.52
C ARG A 188 -1.09 13.47 0.86
N LYS A 189 -1.98 13.74 1.80
CA LYS A 189 -3.17 12.92 2.06
C LYS A 189 -4.30 13.43 1.17
N PHE A 190 -4.90 12.55 0.38
CA PHE A 190 -5.93 12.89 -0.60
C PHE A 190 -7.33 12.54 -0.10
N THR A 191 -7.47 11.38 0.53
CA THR A 191 -8.70 10.97 1.22
C THR A 191 -8.34 10.54 2.64
N GLY A 192 -9.32 10.67 3.54
CA GLY A 192 -9.29 10.14 4.90
C GLY A 192 -10.05 8.81 4.99
N ASN A 193 -9.95 8.18 6.17
CA ASN A 193 -10.73 6.98 6.50
C ASN A 193 -12.25 7.26 6.47
N GLY A 194 -12.72 8.36 7.10
CA GLY A 194 -14.15 8.73 7.09
C GLY A 194 -14.49 10.05 6.40
N GLU A 195 -13.49 10.73 5.82
CA GLU A 195 -13.65 12.03 5.17
C GLU A 195 -12.91 12.02 3.84
N ILE A 196 -13.63 12.06 2.72
CA ILE A 196 -13.01 11.96 1.38
C ILE A 196 -12.24 13.23 0.98
N GLY A 197 -12.52 14.37 1.63
CA GLY A 197 -11.96 15.67 1.25
C GLY A 197 -12.60 16.24 -0.02
N LYS A 198 -12.02 17.29 -0.61
CA LYS A 198 -12.53 17.92 -1.84
C LYS A 198 -11.78 17.43 -3.08
N ALA A 199 -12.51 17.23 -4.18
CA ALA A 199 -11.94 16.93 -5.51
C ALA A 199 -11.60 18.21 -6.31
N ASP A 200 -10.77 19.10 -5.76
CA ASP A 200 -10.56 20.45 -6.32
C ASP A 200 -9.55 20.53 -7.49
N ASN A 201 -8.64 19.55 -7.62
CA ASN A 201 -7.63 19.47 -8.67
C ASN A 201 -7.60 18.09 -9.33
N ASP A 202 -6.85 17.96 -10.43
CA ASP A 202 -6.85 16.75 -11.25
C ASP A 202 -6.39 15.50 -10.51
N ILE A 203 -5.40 15.61 -9.62
CA ILE A 203 -4.98 14.45 -8.83
C ILE A 203 -6.06 14.06 -7.81
N THR A 204 -6.64 15.01 -7.08
CA THR A 204 -7.74 14.70 -6.15
C THR A 204 -8.97 14.12 -6.86
N LYS A 205 -9.30 14.62 -8.06
CA LYS A 205 -10.36 14.07 -8.91
C LYS A 205 -10.05 12.64 -9.34
N THR A 206 -8.82 12.36 -9.74
CA THR A 206 -8.38 11.01 -10.12
C THR A 206 -8.47 10.04 -8.94
N VAL A 207 -8.00 10.45 -7.76
CA VAL A 207 -8.06 9.65 -6.52
C VAL A 207 -9.50 9.36 -6.12
N HIS A 208 -10.37 10.38 -6.14
CA HIS A 208 -11.79 10.21 -5.86
C HIS A 208 -12.48 9.27 -6.87
N ALA A 209 -12.15 9.41 -8.15
CA ALA A 209 -12.66 8.53 -9.19
C ALA A 209 -12.18 7.09 -9.02
N PHE A 210 -10.94 6.87 -8.55
CA PHE A 210 -10.44 5.53 -8.21
C PHE A 210 -11.19 4.92 -7.03
N ALA A 211 -11.44 5.69 -5.96
CA ALA A 211 -12.26 5.23 -4.84
C ALA A 211 -13.69 4.86 -5.28
N HIS A 212 -14.32 5.72 -6.09
CA HIS A 212 -15.65 5.46 -6.65
C HIS A 212 -15.66 4.23 -7.57
N PHE A 213 -14.65 4.11 -8.43
CA PHE A 213 -14.47 2.92 -9.27
C PHE A 213 -14.33 1.66 -8.43
N SER A 214 -13.54 1.67 -7.35
CA SER A 214 -13.35 0.49 -6.50
C SER A 214 -14.68 -0.02 -5.94
N LEU A 215 -15.56 0.89 -5.55
CA LEU A 215 -16.88 0.57 -5.04
C LEU A 215 -17.75 -0.06 -6.13
N LEU A 216 -17.86 0.58 -7.30
CA LEU A 216 -18.69 0.08 -8.39
C LEU A 216 -18.17 -1.24 -8.98
N TYR A 217 -16.85 -1.34 -9.18
CA TYR A 217 -16.19 -2.53 -9.73
C TYR A 217 -16.27 -3.73 -8.79
N SER A 218 -16.57 -3.53 -7.51
CA SER A 218 -16.74 -4.60 -6.55
C SER A 218 -18.22 -4.84 -6.19
N ASP A 219 -19.16 -4.32 -6.99
CA ASP A 219 -20.60 -4.37 -6.69
C ASP A 219 -20.94 -3.84 -5.28
N HIS A 220 -20.36 -2.70 -4.92
CA HIS A 220 -20.48 -2.05 -3.62
C HIS A 220 -19.93 -2.86 -2.42
N GLU A 221 -19.05 -3.83 -2.66
CA GLU A 221 -18.46 -4.65 -1.60
C GLU A 221 -17.16 -4.07 -1.02
N VAL A 222 -16.40 -3.30 -1.80
CA VAL A 222 -15.07 -2.78 -1.44
C VAL A 222 -14.96 -1.30 -1.75
N LEU A 223 -14.66 -0.50 -0.73
CA LEU A 223 -14.26 0.89 -0.90
C LEU A 223 -12.80 1.08 -0.50
N ILE A 224 -11.95 1.50 -1.44
CA ILE A 224 -10.59 1.93 -1.13
C ILE A 224 -10.59 3.40 -0.69
N CYS A 225 -10.01 3.67 0.48
CA CYS A 225 -9.95 5.00 1.10
C CYS A 225 -8.58 5.27 1.74
N ASP A 226 -8.49 6.35 2.52
CA ASP A 226 -7.27 6.84 3.18
C ASP A 226 -6.05 6.98 2.25
N LEU A 227 -6.30 7.35 0.99
CA LEU A 227 -5.29 7.41 -0.04
C LEU A 227 -4.36 8.59 0.19
N GLN A 228 -3.07 8.29 0.35
CA GLN A 228 -2.00 9.26 0.53
C GLN A 228 -0.82 8.91 -0.36
N GLY A 229 0.01 9.89 -0.69
CA GLY A 229 1.11 9.69 -1.61
C GLY A 229 2.06 10.86 -1.74
N LEU A 230 3.11 10.64 -2.51
CA LEU A 230 4.08 11.66 -2.92
C LEU A 230 4.53 11.40 -4.35
N LYS A 231 5.02 12.45 -5.03
CA LYS A 231 5.59 12.31 -6.37
C LYS A 231 7.01 11.76 -6.32
N ASP A 232 7.32 10.79 -7.18
CA ASP A 232 8.68 10.34 -7.39
C ASP A 232 9.52 11.35 -8.19
N LYS A 233 10.78 11.01 -8.49
CA LYS A 233 11.70 11.86 -9.27
C LYS A 233 11.22 12.13 -10.70
N HIS A 234 10.25 11.38 -11.20
CA HIS A 234 9.66 11.54 -12.53
C HIS A 234 8.31 12.26 -12.49
N GLY A 235 7.89 12.74 -11.30
CA GLY A 235 6.62 13.42 -11.12
C GLY A 235 5.41 12.49 -11.04
N VAL A 236 5.61 11.17 -10.98
CA VAL A 236 4.56 10.15 -10.90
C VAL A 236 4.12 9.98 -9.45
N TRP A 237 2.81 9.99 -9.22
CA TRP A 237 2.25 9.77 -7.88
C TRP A 237 2.44 8.33 -7.42
N CYS A 238 3.19 8.15 -6.34
CA CYS A 238 3.30 6.90 -5.62
C CYS A 238 2.31 6.95 -4.44
N LEU A 239 1.19 6.23 -4.57
CA LEU A 239 0.22 6.08 -3.48
C LEU A 239 0.61 4.94 -2.54
N PHE A 240 0.34 5.15 -1.25
CA PHE A 240 0.70 4.19 -0.22
C PHE A 240 -0.20 4.21 1.00
N ASP A 241 -0.08 3.15 1.81
CA ASP A 241 -0.83 2.95 3.06
C ASP A 241 -2.34 3.16 2.86
N PRO A 242 -2.97 2.50 1.86
CA PRO A 242 -4.39 2.63 1.63
C PRO A 242 -5.16 1.95 2.78
N GLN A 243 -6.43 2.30 2.94
CA GLN A 243 -7.37 1.57 3.78
C GLN A 243 -8.53 1.03 2.93
N VAL A 244 -9.30 0.12 3.53
CA VAL A 244 -10.46 -0.48 2.88
C VAL A 244 -11.64 -0.56 3.83
N HIS A 245 -12.84 -0.38 3.29
CA HIS A 245 -14.09 -0.73 3.94
C HIS A 245 -14.81 -1.81 3.16
N THR A 246 -15.33 -2.82 3.88
CA THR A 246 -16.02 -3.95 3.27
C THR A 246 -17.47 -4.10 3.76
N ASN A 247 -18.38 -4.49 2.85
CA ASN A 247 -19.78 -4.70 3.19
C ASN A 247 -20.08 -6.13 3.65
N ARG A 248 -19.98 -7.12 2.75
CA ARG A 248 -20.30 -8.54 3.00
C ARG A 248 -19.09 -9.45 3.03
N MET A 249 -17.87 -8.90 2.95
CA MET A 249 -16.67 -9.69 3.18
C MET A 249 -16.50 -9.97 4.68
N PRO A 250 -16.11 -11.20 5.08
CA PRO A 250 -15.69 -11.46 6.43
C PRO A 250 -14.59 -10.47 6.80
N ARG A 251 -14.85 -9.64 7.81
CA ARG A 251 -13.82 -8.76 8.33
C ARG A 251 -12.67 -9.61 8.83
N LEU A 252 -11.47 -9.35 8.33
CA LEU A 252 -10.27 -9.91 8.95
C LEU A 252 -10.28 -9.40 10.40
N ARG A 253 -10.16 -10.31 11.37
CA ARG A 253 -10.24 -9.95 12.81
C ARG A 253 -9.26 -8.84 13.20
N VAL A 254 -8.18 -8.73 12.43
CA VAL A 254 -7.07 -7.78 12.59
C VAL A 254 -7.19 -6.51 11.75
N ALA A 255 -8.20 -6.37 10.88
CA ALA A 255 -8.39 -5.19 10.03
C ALA A 255 -9.02 -4.03 10.81
N TYR A 256 -8.25 -3.40 11.70
CA TYR A 256 -8.71 -2.27 12.54
C TYR A 256 -9.18 -1.05 11.73
N TRP A 257 -8.76 -0.93 10.47
CA TRP A 257 -9.14 0.13 9.54
C TRP A 257 -10.53 -0.09 8.91
N ASP A 258 -11.06 -1.31 8.91
CA ASP A 258 -12.32 -1.63 8.24
C ASP A 258 -13.54 -1.35 9.13
N ARG A 259 -14.21 -0.22 8.84
CA ARG A 259 -15.43 0.21 9.51
C ARG A 259 -16.71 -0.20 8.75
N GLY A 260 -16.54 -0.86 7.61
CA GLY A 260 -17.58 -1.45 6.78
C GLY A 260 -18.62 -0.49 6.21
N LEU A 261 -19.86 -0.99 6.07
CA LEU A 261 -20.95 -0.33 5.34
C LEU A 261 -21.22 1.12 5.76
N VAL A 262 -21.00 1.47 7.03
CA VAL A 262 -21.22 2.84 7.53
C VAL A 262 -20.32 3.85 6.81
N GLU A 263 -19.04 3.51 6.61
CA GLU A 263 -18.12 4.41 5.89
C GLU A 263 -18.32 4.35 4.37
N ILE A 264 -18.80 3.22 3.83
CA ILE A 264 -19.20 3.12 2.42
C ILE A 264 -20.34 4.09 2.13
N GLN A 265 -21.43 4.05 2.91
CA GLN A 265 -22.57 4.95 2.75
C GLN A 265 -22.17 6.42 2.95
N ARG A 266 -21.28 6.68 3.92
CA ARG A 266 -20.74 8.02 4.14
C ARG A 266 -19.96 8.52 2.92
N PHE A 267 -19.12 7.68 2.32
CA PHE A 267 -18.41 8.02 1.09
C PHE A 267 -19.38 8.33 -0.04
N GLU A 268 -20.40 7.51 -0.27
CA GLU A 268 -21.39 7.73 -1.34
C GLU A 268 -22.07 9.09 -1.19
N GLN A 269 -22.49 9.44 0.03
CA GLN A 269 -23.10 10.73 0.35
C GLN A 269 -22.13 11.91 0.12
N GLN A 270 -20.89 11.80 0.59
CA GLN A 270 -19.88 12.86 0.42
C GLN A 270 -19.47 13.03 -1.05
N HIS A 271 -19.36 11.92 -1.79
CA HIS A 271 -18.87 11.92 -3.16
C HIS A 271 -19.95 12.28 -4.19
N GLU A 272 -21.25 12.15 -3.88
CA GLU A 272 -22.36 12.37 -4.82
C GLU A 272 -22.27 13.72 -5.57
N VAL A 273 -22.02 14.80 -4.83
CA VAL A 273 -21.91 16.17 -5.34
C VAL A 273 -20.63 16.35 -6.15
N ASP A 274 -19.48 15.96 -5.59
CA ASP A 274 -18.17 16.10 -6.25
C ASP A 274 -18.09 15.24 -7.52
N CYS A 275 -18.76 14.08 -7.54
CA CYS A 275 -18.82 13.18 -8.67
C CYS A 275 -19.44 13.83 -9.91
N LEU A 276 -20.36 14.81 -9.77
CA LEU A 276 -20.99 15.51 -10.90
C LEU A 276 -19.97 16.32 -11.70
N THR A 277 -19.03 16.94 -10.98
CA THR A 277 -18.03 17.84 -11.54
C THR A 277 -16.66 17.19 -11.71
N ASN A 278 -16.50 15.94 -11.24
CA ASN A 278 -15.31 15.14 -11.42
C ASN A 278 -15.22 14.62 -12.87
N TRP A 279 -14.36 15.28 -13.66
CA TRP A 279 -14.17 14.93 -15.06
C TRP A 279 -13.67 13.49 -15.27
N VAL A 280 -12.95 12.90 -14.30
CA VAL A 280 -12.47 11.51 -14.39
C VAL A 280 -13.63 10.53 -14.23
N CYS A 281 -14.50 10.73 -13.23
CA CYS A 281 -15.72 9.96 -13.06
C CYS A 281 -16.61 10.01 -14.32
N ASN A 282 -16.78 11.22 -14.87
CA ASN A 282 -17.58 11.44 -16.08
C ASN A 282 -16.97 10.77 -17.32
N LYS A 283 -15.65 10.87 -17.48
CA LYS A 283 -14.91 10.26 -18.59
C LYS A 283 -14.97 8.73 -18.57
N LEU A 284 -14.86 8.14 -17.38
CA LEU A 284 -14.98 6.70 -17.16
C LEU A 284 -16.44 6.23 -17.10
N ARG A 285 -17.41 7.16 -17.17
CA ARG A 285 -18.86 6.90 -17.12
C ARG A 285 -19.29 6.13 -15.87
N LEU A 286 -18.62 6.37 -14.73
CA LEU A 286 -18.82 5.60 -13.50
C LEU A 286 -20.27 5.61 -13.01
N ARG A 287 -21.04 6.67 -13.28
CA ARG A 287 -22.47 6.76 -12.90
C ARG A 287 -23.41 5.81 -13.66
N SER A 288 -22.96 5.30 -14.80
CA SER A 288 -23.80 4.52 -15.73
C SER A 288 -23.19 3.18 -16.10
N VAL A 289 -22.00 2.88 -15.58
CA VAL A 289 -21.32 1.62 -15.87
C VAL A 289 -21.91 0.55 -14.98
N THR A 290 -22.21 -0.60 -15.60
CA THR A 290 -22.44 -1.86 -14.90
C THR A 290 -21.25 -2.75 -15.17
N PHE A 291 -20.74 -3.40 -14.13
CA PHE A 291 -19.65 -4.35 -14.26
C PHE A 291 -20.25 -5.76 -14.27
N ASP A 292 -20.19 -6.42 -15.43
CA ASP A 292 -20.62 -7.80 -15.55
C ASP A 292 -19.54 -8.69 -14.93
N HIS A 293 -19.74 -9.09 -13.67
CA HIS A 293 -18.94 -10.15 -13.08
C HIS A 293 -19.48 -11.47 -13.59
N GLU A 294 -18.74 -12.16 -14.46
CA GLU A 294 -19.09 -13.55 -14.76
C GLU A 294 -19.12 -14.30 -13.42
N PRO A 295 -20.29 -14.88 -13.05
CA PRO A 295 -20.41 -15.60 -11.78
C PRO A 295 -19.35 -16.70 -11.79
N ASP A 296 -18.53 -16.75 -10.74
CA ASP A 296 -17.38 -17.67 -10.59
C ASP A 296 -17.81 -19.09 -11.03
N SER A 297 -17.52 -19.45 -12.29
CA SER A 297 -18.19 -20.52 -13.01
C SER A 297 -17.65 -21.91 -12.64
N ARG A 298 -17.20 -22.06 -11.39
CA ARG A 298 -17.01 -23.35 -10.73
C ARG A 298 -18.35 -23.99 -10.29
N ALA A 299 -19.47 -23.33 -10.55
CA ALA A 299 -20.78 -23.97 -10.68
C ALA A 299 -21.15 -24.08 -12.18
N GLU A 300 -20.88 -25.25 -12.76
CA GLU A 300 -21.49 -25.88 -13.95
C GLU A 300 -21.87 -24.99 -15.18
N SER A 301 -20.99 -25.04 -16.20
CA SER A 301 -21.18 -24.97 -17.67
C SER A 301 -22.46 -24.38 -18.31
N SER A 302 -22.33 -23.25 -19.05
CA SER A 302 -22.50 -23.13 -20.54
C SER A 302 -22.69 -21.66 -21.02
N PRO A 303 -22.45 -21.31 -22.31
CA PRO A 303 -21.85 -20.03 -22.70
C PRO A 303 -22.74 -19.07 -23.52
N GLU A 304 -22.44 -17.77 -23.46
CA GLU A 304 -22.59 -16.84 -24.60
C GLU A 304 -21.65 -15.63 -24.47
N LYS A 305 -20.80 -15.39 -25.50
CA LYS A 305 -19.77 -14.34 -25.50
C LYS A 305 -20.28 -13.05 -26.13
N SER A 306 -20.14 -11.93 -25.43
CA SER A 306 -20.35 -10.57 -25.95
C SER A 306 -19.05 -9.97 -26.54
N PRO A 307 -19.14 -9.03 -27.50
CA PRO A 307 -17.97 -8.54 -28.24
C PRO A 307 -17.14 -7.49 -27.46
N PRO A 308 -15.82 -7.40 -27.72
CA PRO A 308 -14.93 -6.50 -26.99
C PRO A 308 -15.11 -5.04 -27.40
N ARG A 309 -15.12 -4.13 -26.43
CA ARG A 309 -15.21 -2.67 -26.64
C ARG A 309 -13.86 -2.07 -27.05
N LYS A 310 -13.90 -1.10 -27.97
CA LYS A 310 -12.70 -0.34 -28.43
C LYS A 310 -12.24 0.66 -27.35
N ALA A 311 -10.96 0.63 -27.03
CA ALA A 311 -10.33 1.52 -26.04
C ALA A 311 -10.12 2.95 -26.59
N PHE A 312 -10.24 3.95 -25.70
CA PHE A 312 -10.12 5.38 -26.00
C PHE A 312 -8.86 5.97 -25.34
N ASP A 313 -7.92 6.51 -26.14
CA ASP A 313 -6.57 6.93 -25.70
C ASP A 313 -6.54 8.18 -24.79
N LEU A 314 -6.06 8.00 -23.56
CA LEU A 314 -5.99 9.01 -22.51
C LEU A 314 -4.72 9.89 -22.57
N ARG A 315 -3.68 9.48 -23.30
CA ARG A 315 -2.38 10.20 -23.36
C ARG A 315 -2.48 11.56 -24.03
N ASN A 316 -3.43 11.73 -24.95
CA ASN A 316 -3.62 12.99 -25.68
C ASN A 316 -4.17 14.14 -24.83
N LEU A 317 -4.81 13.85 -23.69
CA LEU A 317 -5.38 14.88 -22.81
C LEU A 317 -4.42 15.37 -21.73
N LEU A 318 -3.51 14.50 -21.26
CA LEU A 318 -2.50 14.88 -20.27
C LEU A 318 -1.35 15.70 -20.88
N ASN A 319 -1.07 15.51 -22.17
CA ASN A 319 -0.06 16.30 -22.90
C ASN A 319 -0.57 17.67 -23.38
N ALA A 320 -1.90 17.88 -23.41
CA ALA A 320 -2.52 19.13 -23.85
C ALA A 320 -2.63 20.19 -22.72
N ALA A 321 -2.25 19.85 -21.49
CA ALA A 321 -2.43 20.70 -20.31
C ALA A 321 -1.12 21.29 -19.74
N SER A 322 0.01 21.16 -20.44
CA SER A 322 1.23 21.89 -20.06
C SER A 322 1.21 23.30 -20.67
N PRO A 323 1.14 24.38 -19.85
CA PRO A 323 1.42 25.71 -20.37
C PRO A 323 2.87 25.77 -20.85
N ALA A 324 3.10 26.38 -22.01
CA ALA A 324 4.44 26.66 -22.51
C ALA A 324 5.20 27.55 -21.51
N PRO A 325 6.53 27.39 -21.38
CA PRO A 325 7.31 28.27 -20.52
C PRO A 325 7.24 29.69 -21.08
N GLU A 326 6.79 30.64 -20.26
CA GLU A 326 6.91 32.07 -20.54
C GLU A 326 8.40 32.42 -20.63
N THR A 327 8.81 32.94 -21.78
CA THR A 327 10.13 33.54 -22.05
C THR A 327 10.23 34.94 -21.48
#